data_AF-A0A6V8D6A0-F1
#
_entry.id   AF-A0A6V8D6A0-F1
#
_cell.length_a   1.000
_cell.length_b   1.000
_cell.length_c   1.000
_cell.angle_alpha   90.00
_cell.angle_beta   90.00
_cell.angle_gamma   90.00
#
_symmetry.space_group_name_H-M   'P 1'
#
loop_
_entity.id
_entity.type
_entity.pdbx_description
1 polymer ?
#
loop_
_entity_poly.entity_id
_entity_poly.type
_entity_poly.pdbx_seq_one_letter_code
_entity_poly.pdbx_strand_id
1 'polypeptide(L)'
;MAETWEDTTREGEKHLKEWTVEYTVKIGDEEHHHLSVLWGENHEAVQRHLLAELKRTYSGSERIDVTVLRMESIKTEVDALFFEGCFTP
;
A
#
# COMPACT_ATOMS: atom_id res chain seq x y z
N MET A 1 46.89 -12.55 -3.59
CA MET A 1 46.06 -12.32 -2.40
C MET A 1 44.65 -12.15 -2.93
N ALA A 2 43.76 -13.12 -2.68
CA ALA A 2 42.38 -13.04 -3.15
C ALA A 2 41.56 -12.45 -2.02
N GLU A 3 41.10 -11.22 -2.21
CA GLU A 3 40.34 -10.47 -1.23
C GLU A 3 38.92 -11.02 -1.21
N THR A 4 38.51 -11.41 0.00
CA THR A 4 37.23 -12.02 0.36
C THR A 4 36.09 -11.05 0.02
N TRP A 5 35.20 -11.44 -0.89
CA TRP A 5 33.91 -10.77 -1.05
C TRP A 5 32.97 -11.38 -0.01
N GLU A 6 33.17 -10.94 1.24
CA GLU A 6 32.26 -11.16 2.35
C GLU A 6 30.92 -10.49 2.03
N ASP A 7 29.92 -11.35 1.86
CA ASP A 7 28.52 -11.16 2.21
C ASP A 7 28.18 -9.81 2.87
N THR A 8 27.94 -8.77 2.06
CA THR A 8 27.20 -7.59 2.53
C THR A 8 25.72 -7.84 2.34
N THR A 9 25.16 -8.77 3.11
CA THR A 9 23.75 -8.67 3.50
C THR A 9 23.62 -7.41 4.36
N ARG A 10 23.19 -6.32 3.72
CA ARG A 10 22.91 -5.03 4.37
C ARG A 10 21.75 -5.23 5.35
N GLU A 11 22.05 -5.63 6.57
CA GLU A 11 21.14 -5.56 7.71
C GLU A 11 20.70 -4.09 7.88
N GLY A 12 19.40 -3.81 7.79
CA GLY A 12 18.81 -2.64 8.44
C GLY A 12 18.11 -1.59 7.59
N GLU A 13 17.76 -1.83 6.33
CA GLU A 13 16.85 -0.93 5.61
C GLU A 13 15.42 -1.47 5.68
N LYS A 14 14.60 -0.88 6.56
CA LYS A 14 13.14 -1.02 6.46
C LYS A 14 12.70 -0.33 5.19
N HIS A 15 12.83 -1.02 4.06
CA HIS A 15 12.44 -0.50 2.76
C HIS A 15 10.97 -0.08 2.82
N LEU A 16 10.67 1.17 2.50
CA LEU A 16 9.31 1.63 2.29
C LEU A 16 8.67 0.72 1.23
N LYS A 17 7.59 0.04 1.62
CA LYS A 17 6.80 -0.79 0.72
C LYS A 17 5.60 0.01 0.27
N GLU A 18 5.17 -0.24 -0.95
CA GLU A 18 3.90 0.24 -1.46
C GLU A 18 2.79 -0.71 -1.01
N TRP A 19 1.64 -0.17 -0.65
CA TRP A 19 0.50 -0.92 -0.14
C TRP A 19 -0.77 -0.49 -0.85
N THR A 20 -1.50 -1.46 -1.37
CA THR A 20 -2.87 -1.27 -1.84
C THR A 20 -3.81 -1.38 -0.66
N VAL A 21 -4.59 -0.33 -0.42
CA VAL A 21 -5.60 -0.28 0.63
C VAL A 21 -6.95 0.00 0.01
N GLU A 22 -7.86 -0.95 0.20
CA GLU A 22 -9.24 -0.89 -0.26
C GLU A 22 -10.15 -0.78 0.95
N TYR A 23 -11.01 0.24 0.98
CA TYR A 23 -11.85 0.52 2.12
C TYR A 23 -13.15 1.19 1.72
N THR A 24 -14.22 0.91 2.46
CA THR A 24 -15.50 1.59 2.35
C THR A 24 -15.69 2.56 3.51
N VAL A 25 -16.26 3.72 3.20
CA VAL A 25 -16.62 4.76 4.18
C VAL A 25 -18.12 4.94 4.13
N LYS A 26 -18.80 4.70 5.25
CA LYS A 26 -20.23 4.93 5.40
C LYS A 26 -20.50 6.21 6.18
N ILE A 27 -21.28 7.11 5.59
CA ILE A 27 -21.66 8.40 6.15
C ILE A 27 -23.17 8.51 6.12
N GLY A 28 -23.82 8.24 7.27
CA GLY A 28 -25.27 8.12 7.32
C GLY A 28 -25.77 6.93 6.49
N ASP A 29 -26.46 7.22 5.38
CA ASP A 29 -27.01 6.22 4.45
C ASP A 29 -26.13 6.03 3.19
N GLU A 30 -25.15 6.90 2.96
CA GLU A 30 -24.27 6.82 1.80
C GLU A 30 -23.02 5.98 2.10
N GLU A 31 -22.66 5.11 1.16
CA GLU A 31 -21.43 4.32 1.19
C GLU A 31 -20.52 4.72 0.02
N HIS A 32 -19.27 5.03 0.33
CA HIS A 32 -18.25 5.37 -0.64
C HIS A 32 -17.15 4.32 -0.62
N HIS A 33 -16.86 3.77 -1.80
CA HIS A 33 -15.80 2.79 -1.97
C HIS A 33 -14.53 3.48 -2.46
N HIS A 34 -13.41 3.25 -1.77
CA HIS A 34 -12.12 3.85 -2.07
C HIS A 34 -11.03 2.80 -2.24
N LEU A 35 -10.13 3.09 -3.18
CA LEU A 35 -8.88 2.39 -3.38
C LEU A 35 -7.75 3.42 -3.28
N SER A 36 -6.77 3.17 -2.43
CA SER A 36 -5.64 4.06 -2.23
C SER A 36 -4.33 3.29 -2.18
N VAL A 37 -3.27 3.89 -2.71
CA VAL A 37 -1.91 3.37 -2.61
C VAL A 37 -1.17 4.17 -1.56
N LEU A 38 -0.71 3.50 -0.51
CA LEU A 38 0.01 4.10 0.62
C LEU A 38 1.41 3.53 0.73
N TRP A 39 2.36 4.36 1.17
CA TRP A 39 3.73 3.91 1.46
C TRP A 39 3.88 3.66 2.96
N GLY A 40 4.45 2.52 3.32
CA GLY A 40 4.69 2.18 4.73
C GLY A 40 5.61 1.00 4.90
N GLU A 41 6.40 1.05 5.98
CA GLU A 41 7.34 -0.02 6.35
C GLU A 41 6.59 -1.28 6.81
N ASN A 42 5.44 -1.11 7.45
CA ASN A 42 4.60 -2.17 8.00
C ASN A 42 3.11 -1.78 8.00
N HIS A 43 2.24 -2.74 8.30
CA HIS A 43 0.78 -2.53 8.40
C HIS A 43 0.42 -1.36 9.33
N GLU A 44 1.09 -1.22 10.48
CA GLU A 44 0.78 -0.16 11.44
C GLU A 44 1.06 1.24 10.90
N ALA A 45 2.17 1.41 10.17
CA ALA A 45 2.49 2.66 9.49
C ALA A 45 1.42 2.99 8.43
N VAL A 46 1.04 2.00 7.62
CA VAL A 46 0.00 2.14 6.59
C VAL A 46 -1.35 2.52 7.22
N GLN A 47 -1.74 1.89 8.33
CA GLN A 47 -2.95 2.24 9.07
C GLN A 47 -2.92 3.67 9.60
N ARG A 48 -1.78 4.13 10.13
CA ARG A 48 -1.62 5.52 10.58
C ARG A 48 -1.75 6.51 9.42
N HIS A 49 -1.17 6.19 8.26
CA HIS A 49 -1.33 6.99 7.05
C HIS A 49 -2.78 7.05 6.58
N LEU A 50 -3.47 5.90 6.52
CA LEU A 50 -4.88 5.82 6.17
C LEU A 50 -5.75 6.67 7.11
N LEU A 51 -5.53 6.58 8.42
CA LEU A 51 -6.26 7.37 9.41
C LEU A 51 -6.03 8.88 9.24
N ALA A 52 -4.81 9.29 8.87
CA ALA A 52 -4.50 10.70 8.62
C ALA A 52 -5.21 11.22 7.36
N GLU A 53 -5.25 10.43 6.30
CA GLU A 53 -6.00 10.70 5.06
C GLU A 53 -7.50 10.83 5.36
N LEU A 54 -8.10 9.83 6.03
CA LEU A 54 -9.52 9.84 6.40
C LEU A 54 -9.88 11.06 7.25
N LYS A 55 -9.04 11.41 8.22
CA LYS A 55 -9.24 12.60 9.03
C LYS A 55 -9.24 13.85 8.18
N ARG A 56 -8.34 13.99 7.20
CA ARG A 56 -8.28 15.15 6.29
C ARG A 56 -9.50 15.23 5.37
N THR A 57 -9.87 14.11 4.76
CA THR A 57 -10.96 14.03 3.80
C THR A 57 -12.32 14.26 4.47
N TYR A 58 -12.51 13.77 5.68
CA TYR A 58 -13.79 13.80 6.39
C TYR A 58 -13.78 14.66 7.66
N SER A 59 -12.89 15.67 7.74
CA SER A 59 -12.73 16.56 8.91
C SER A 59 -14.02 17.27 9.37
N GLY A 60 -15.07 17.30 8.53
CA GLY A 60 -16.36 17.92 8.84
C GLY A 60 -17.55 16.96 9.00
N SER A 61 -17.34 15.64 8.91
CA SER A 61 -18.43 14.65 9.04
C SER A 61 -18.58 14.21 10.50
N GLU A 62 -19.82 14.16 11.02
CA GLU A 62 -20.10 13.86 12.44
C GLU A 62 -19.62 12.49 12.88
N ARG A 63 -19.91 11.45 12.07
CA ARG A 63 -19.44 10.08 12.26
C ARG A 63 -19.32 9.39 10.91
N ILE A 64 -18.18 8.76 10.70
CA ILE A 64 -17.95 7.88 9.56
C ILE A 64 -17.65 6.49 10.10
N ASP A 65 -18.24 5.46 9.49
CA ASP A 65 -17.83 4.08 9.71
C ASP A 65 -16.90 3.67 8.58
N VAL A 66 -15.73 3.13 8.92
CA VAL A 66 -14.71 2.78 7.93
C VAL A 66 -14.42 1.30 8.02
N THR A 67 -14.68 0.58 6.94
CA THR A 67 -14.38 -0.85 6.83
C THR A 67 -13.24 -1.03 5.84
N VAL A 68 -12.10 -1.55 6.32
CA VAL A 68 -10.97 -1.93 5.45
C VAL A 68 -11.26 -3.30 4.88
N LEU A 69 -11.41 -3.37 3.55
CA LEU A 69 -11.66 -4.61 2.82
C LEU A 69 -10.34 -5.33 2.51
N ARG A 70 -9.30 -4.57 2.17
CA ARG A 70 -8.01 -5.12 1.74
C ARG A 70 -6.87 -4.20 2.12
N MET A 71 -5.76 -4.79 2.57
CA MET A 71 -4.52 -4.08 2.86
C MET A 71 -3.36 -5.01 2.53
N GLU A 72 -2.79 -4.84 1.34
CA GLU A 72 -1.79 -5.74 0.80
C GLU A 72 -0.56 -4.97 0.31
N SER A 73 0.64 -5.48 0.61
CA SER A 73 1.86 -4.91 0.05
C SER A 73 1.96 -5.23 -1.43
N ILE A 74 2.16 -4.21 -2.25
CA ILE A 74 2.48 -4.37 -3.66
C ILE A 74 3.89 -4.95 -3.74
N LYS A 75 4.00 -6.16 -4.27
CA LYS A 75 5.28 -6.74 -4.65
C LYS A 75 5.49 -6.43 -6.12
N THR A 76 6.53 -5.68 -6.42
CA THR A 76 6.97 -5.45 -7.80
C THR A 76 7.72 -6.69 -8.29
N GLU A 77 7.04 -7.83 -8.41
CA GLU A 77 7.53 -8.94 -9.22
C GLU A 77 7.24 -8.58 -10.67
N VAL A 78 8.17 -7.84 -11.28
CA VAL A 78 8.13 -7.55 -12.70
C VAL A 78 8.45 -8.85 -13.42
N ASP A 79 7.42 -9.63 -13.73
CA ASP A 79 7.60 -10.76 -14.64
C ASP A 79 7.80 -10.16 -16.04
N ALA A 80 9.06 -9.99 -16.42
CA ALA A 80 9.43 -9.41 -17.71
C ALA A 80 8.84 -10.19 -18.90
N LEU A 81 8.33 -11.41 -18.67
CA LEU A 81 7.69 -12.26 -19.67
C LEU A 81 6.17 -11.99 -19.79
N PHE A 82 5.55 -11.22 -18.89
CA PHE A 82 4.10 -10.97 -18.92
C PHE A 82 3.64 -10.12 -20.11
N PHE A 83 4.58 -9.43 -20.78
CA PHE A 83 4.29 -8.60 -21.96
C PHE A 83 4.61 -9.28 -23.31
N GLU A 84 5.18 -10.50 -23.31
CA GLU A 84 5.40 -11.25 -24.55
C GLU A 84 4.07 -11.89 -25.02
N GLY A 85 3.36 -11.22 -25.93
CA GLY A 85 2.25 -11.81 -26.67
C GLY A 85 0.95 -11.00 -26.73
N CYS A 86 0.85 -9.86 -26.04
CA CYS A 86 -0.36 -9.00 -26.07
C CYS A 86 -0.39 -7.95 -27.20
N PHE A 87 0.58 -7.97 -28.12
CA PHE A 87 0.54 -7.15 -29.33
C PHE A 87 0.11 -8.02 -30.53
N THR A 88 -1.16 -7.95 -30.89
CA THR A 88 -1.63 -8.20 -32.26
C THR A 88 -1.76 -6.86 -32.98
N PRO A 89 -1.06 -6.64 -34.11
CA PRO A 89 -1.03 -5.36 -34.84
C PRO A 89 -2.39 -4.96 -35.43
#